data_AF-A0A9N7QDV0-F1
#
_entry.id   AF-A0A9N7QDV0-F1
#
_cell.length_a   1.000
_cell.length_b   1.000
_cell.length_c   1.000
_cell.angle_alpha   90.00
_cell.angle_beta   90.00
_cell.angle_gamma   90.00
#
_symmetry.space_group_name_H-M   'P 1'
#
loop_
_entity.id
_entity.type
_entity.pdbx_description
1 polymer ?
#
loop_
_entity_poly.entity_id
_entity_poly.type
_entity_poly.pdbx_seq_one_letter_code
_entity_poly.pdbx_strand_id
1 'polypeptide(L)'
;MSFKDLLHNTLGEEAHASDTELIELSAGVMHPELEPLIREHIGQCVQCAAELAELQATLSSWEDPLVIERRETRIHRAAVMRGADSNSWWTAIRDWVTLVGLRPALGAMAASDDSDELHFPIHEEDGTVVAGLLGVVQRRGPAYYVRLTTSHSLRDQYAGRQAEVVVADPETRKVLITRKATFYQFVLLGTDLQIDSQKIAARLLP
;
A
#
# COMPACT_ATOMS: atom_id res chain seq x y z
N MET A 1 22.62 -0.87 -26.87
CA MET A 1 22.42 -0.36 -25.51
C MET A 1 22.50 -1.56 -24.59
N SER A 2 23.43 -1.58 -23.63
CA SER A 2 23.60 -2.72 -22.74
C SER A 2 22.39 -2.82 -21.81
N PHE A 3 22.00 -4.03 -21.42
CA PHE A 3 20.94 -4.23 -20.43
C PHE A 3 21.27 -3.54 -19.08
N LYS A 4 22.57 -3.43 -18.78
CA LYS A 4 23.09 -2.66 -17.64
C LYS A 4 22.82 -1.15 -17.75
N ASP A 5 22.81 -0.62 -18.98
CA ASP A 5 22.47 0.79 -19.26
C ASP A 5 20.95 1.03 -19.19
N LEU A 6 20.15 -0.02 -19.37
CA LEU A 6 18.69 0.04 -19.27
C LEU A 6 18.29 0.16 -17.80
N LEU A 7 18.86 -0.68 -16.93
CA LEU A 7 18.67 -0.62 -15.47
C LEU A 7 19.19 0.67 -14.85
N HIS A 8 20.35 1.19 -15.28
CA HIS A 8 20.84 2.49 -14.79
C HIS A 8 19.93 3.67 -15.20
N ASN A 9 19.19 3.54 -16.31
CA ASN A 9 18.23 4.55 -16.77
C ASN A 9 16.84 4.41 -16.14
N THR A 10 16.40 3.20 -15.77
CA THR A 10 15.15 3.00 -15.00
C THR A 10 15.34 3.24 -13.51
N LEU A 11 16.53 2.95 -12.98
CA LEU A 11 16.85 3.03 -11.56
C LEU A 11 17.93 4.10 -11.31
N GLY A 12 17.66 5.38 -11.59
CA GLY A 12 18.60 6.48 -11.28
C GLY A 12 19.16 6.42 -9.85
N GLU A 13 20.23 7.16 -9.52
CA GLU A 13 21.04 7.00 -8.28
C GLU A 13 20.29 7.00 -6.92
N GLU A 14 18.97 7.24 -6.88
CA GLU A 14 18.07 7.13 -5.72
C GLU A 14 16.91 6.11 -5.91
N ALA A 15 16.95 5.25 -6.92
CA ALA A 15 15.83 4.39 -7.26
C ALA A 15 15.84 3.08 -6.46
N HIS A 16 14.74 2.86 -5.74
CA HIS A 16 14.47 1.64 -5.00
C HIS A 16 13.92 0.55 -5.91
N ALA A 17 14.10 -0.72 -5.50
CA ALA A 17 13.35 -1.83 -6.08
C ALA A 17 11.85 -1.60 -5.88
N SER A 18 11.05 -1.93 -6.88
CA SER A 18 9.60 -1.88 -6.77
C SER A 18 9.07 -2.94 -5.82
N ASP A 19 7.91 -2.70 -5.22
CA ASP A 19 7.20 -3.69 -4.40
C ASP A 19 7.02 -5.02 -5.13
N THR A 20 6.81 -4.99 -6.45
CA THR A 20 6.63 -6.19 -7.27
C THR A 20 7.92 -7.02 -7.30
N GLU A 21 9.06 -6.37 -7.52
CA GLU A 21 10.37 -7.04 -7.51
C GLU A 21 10.70 -7.59 -6.12
N LEU A 22 10.46 -6.83 -5.05
CA LEU A 22 10.69 -7.32 -3.68
C LEU A 22 9.79 -8.52 -3.34
N ILE A 23 8.53 -8.50 -3.78
CA ILE A 23 7.59 -9.62 -3.60
C ILE A 23 8.05 -10.84 -4.41
N GLU A 24 8.38 -10.69 -5.69
CA GLU A 24 8.84 -11.79 -6.54
C GLU A 24 10.12 -12.43 -6.02
N LEU A 25 11.05 -11.61 -5.52
CA LEU A 25 12.27 -12.07 -4.87
C LEU A 25 11.95 -12.84 -3.58
N SER A 26 11.09 -12.29 -2.72
CA SER A 26 10.70 -12.94 -1.46
C SER A 26 9.96 -14.27 -1.66
N ALA A 27 9.18 -14.37 -2.74
CA ALA A 27 8.43 -15.56 -3.10
C ALA A 27 9.26 -16.58 -3.90
N GLY A 28 10.50 -16.26 -4.28
CA GLY A 28 11.36 -17.14 -5.07
C GLY A 28 10.86 -17.39 -6.49
N VAL A 29 10.10 -16.44 -7.06
CA VAL A 29 9.52 -16.54 -8.42
C VAL A 29 10.12 -15.53 -9.40
N MET A 30 11.09 -14.73 -8.94
CA MET A 30 11.80 -13.75 -9.76
C MET A 30 12.52 -14.42 -10.92
N HIS A 31 12.61 -13.71 -12.05
CA HIS A 31 13.36 -14.18 -13.20
C HIS A 31 14.85 -14.40 -12.85
N PRO A 32 15.48 -15.52 -13.22
CA PRO A 32 16.85 -15.86 -12.80
C PRO A 32 17.91 -14.83 -13.20
N GLU A 33 17.68 -14.09 -14.28
CA GLU A 33 18.60 -13.04 -14.74
C GLU A 33 18.46 -11.73 -13.95
N LEU A 34 17.30 -11.47 -13.33
CA LEU A 34 17.03 -10.27 -12.55
C LEU A 34 17.41 -10.45 -11.08
N GLU A 35 17.25 -11.66 -10.55
CA GLU A 35 17.54 -11.98 -9.16
C GLU A 35 18.92 -11.51 -8.67
N PRO A 36 20.05 -11.81 -9.34
CA PRO A 36 21.36 -11.38 -8.85
C PRO A 36 21.50 -9.86 -8.81
N LEU A 37 20.85 -9.14 -9.74
CA LEU A 37 20.91 -7.68 -9.86
C LEU A 37 20.11 -7.01 -8.74
N ILE A 38 18.90 -7.48 -8.48
CA ILE A 38 18.08 -6.97 -7.38
C ILE A 38 18.72 -7.29 -6.02
N ARG A 39 19.34 -8.47 -5.86
CA ARG A 39 20.10 -8.81 -4.65
C ARG A 39 21.32 -7.91 -4.45
N GLU A 40 22.06 -7.60 -5.53
CA GLU A 40 23.18 -6.66 -5.47
C GLU A 40 22.72 -5.26 -5.05
N HIS A 41 21.63 -4.76 -5.63
CA HIS A 41 21.03 -3.49 -5.25
C HIS A 41 20.59 -3.47 -3.78
N ILE A 42 19.89 -4.50 -3.31
CA ILE A 42 19.45 -4.62 -1.91
C ILE A 42 20.65 -4.64 -0.96
N GLY A 43 21.76 -5.27 -1.35
CA GLY A 43 23.01 -5.23 -0.58
C GLY A 43 23.62 -3.85 -0.42
N GLN A 44 23.24 -2.89 -1.28
CA GLN A 44 23.74 -1.51 -1.29
C GLN A 44 22.68 -0.49 -0.80
N CYS A 45 21.40 -0.86 -0.80
CA CYS A 45 20.28 0.01 -0.42
C CYS A 45 19.64 -0.44 0.91
N VAL A 46 19.94 0.29 2.00
CA VAL A 46 19.44 0.01 3.35
C VAL A 46 17.90 -0.04 3.41
N GLN A 47 17.22 0.81 2.65
CA GLN A 47 15.76 0.86 2.63
C GLN A 47 15.15 -0.40 1.99
N CYS A 48 15.62 -0.79 0.81
CA CYS A 48 15.16 -2.01 0.14
C CYS A 48 15.46 -3.26 0.98
N ALA A 49 16.57 -3.26 1.73
CA ALA A 49 16.89 -4.34 2.67
C ALA A 49 15.90 -4.41 3.84
N ALA A 50 15.51 -3.27 4.41
CA ALA A 50 14.50 -3.21 5.47
C ALA A 50 13.12 -3.68 4.98
N GLU A 51 12.70 -3.23 3.80
CA GLU A 51 11.42 -3.63 3.19
C GLU A 51 11.38 -5.13 2.87
N LEU A 52 12.47 -5.68 2.33
CA LEU A 52 12.57 -7.14 2.10
C LEU A 52 12.51 -7.93 3.42
N ALA A 53 13.18 -7.48 4.47
CA ALA A 53 13.17 -8.14 5.77
C ALA A 53 11.76 -8.15 6.39
N GLU A 54 10.99 -7.06 6.25
CA GLU A 54 9.61 -7.00 6.71
C GLU A 54 8.70 -7.94 5.90
N LEU A 55 8.88 -8.01 4.59
CA LEU A 55 8.18 -8.97 3.72
C LEU A 55 8.48 -10.41 4.14
N GLN A 56 9.74 -10.74 4.41
CA GLN A 56 10.15 -12.07 4.87
C GLN A 56 9.59 -12.40 6.25
N ALA A 57 9.68 -11.48 7.22
CA ALA A 57 9.09 -11.66 8.54
C ALA A 57 7.57 -11.87 8.46
N THR A 58 6.92 -11.14 7.53
CA THR A 58 5.51 -11.34 7.22
C THR A 58 5.27 -12.74 6.68
N LEU A 59 5.99 -13.20 5.65
CA LEU A 59 5.84 -14.55 5.10
C LEU A 59 6.06 -15.64 6.16
N SER A 60 7.09 -15.50 7.01
CA SER A 60 7.33 -16.44 8.11
C SER A 60 6.19 -16.46 9.13
N SER A 61 5.51 -15.33 9.37
CA SER A 61 4.32 -15.32 10.23
C SER A 61 3.12 -16.09 9.64
N TRP A 62 3.14 -16.39 8.34
CA TRP A 62 2.12 -17.22 7.69
C TRP A 62 2.42 -18.72 7.81
N GLU A 63 3.59 -19.09 8.33
CA GLU A 63 3.90 -20.47 8.67
C GLU A 63 3.39 -20.85 10.07
N ASP A 64 2.98 -19.87 10.89
CA ASP A 64 2.39 -20.08 12.21
C ASP A 64 0.87 -20.35 12.10
N PRO A 65 0.40 -21.57 12.41
CA PRO A 65 -1.02 -21.94 12.33
C PRO A 65 -1.93 -21.07 13.21
N LEU A 66 -1.44 -20.61 14.37
CA LEU A 66 -2.22 -19.75 15.29
C LEU A 66 -2.37 -18.33 14.74
N VAL A 67 -1.38 -17.83 14.00
CA VAL A 67 -1.45 -16.53 13.34
C VAL A 67 -2.43 -16.59 12.16
N ILE A 68 -2.42 -17.68 11.40
CA ILE A 68 -3.40 -17.95 10.35
C ILE A 68 -4.82 -18.00 10.95
N GLU A 69 -5.05 -18.80 11.99
CA GLU A 69 -6.36 -18.94 12.63
C GLU A 69 -6.91 -17.60 13.17
N ARG A 70 -6.06 -16.81 13.84
CA ARG A 70 -6.44 -15.47 14.34
C ARG A 70 -6.72 -14.48 13.21
N ARG A 71 -6.11 -14.65 12.04
CA ARG A 71 -6.35 -13.82 10.86
C ARG A 71 -7.60 -14.26 10.11
N GLU A 72 -7.80 -15.55 9.90
CA GLU A 72 -9.01 -16.11 9.31
C GLU A 72 -10.24 -15.74 10.14
N THR A 73 -10.13 -15.81 11.48
CA THR A 73 -11.21 -15.37 12.39
C THR A 73 -11.54 -13.89 12.20
N ARG A 74 -10.53 -13.03 11.96
CA ARG A 74 -10.74 -11.59 11.69
C ARG A 74 -11.35 -11.36 10.31
N ILE A 75 -10.91 -12.08 9.28
CA ILE A 75 -11.45 -12.01 7.93
C ILE A 75 -12.89 -12.52 7.90
N HIS A 76 -13.19 -13.65 8.53
CA HIS A 76 -14.54 -14.18 8.68
C HIS A 76 -15.43 -13.21 9.43
N ARG A 77 -14.96 -12.62 10.53
CA ARG A 77 -15.74 -11.60 11.26
C ARG A 77 -16.02 -10.37 10.39
N ALA A 78 -15.05 -9.91 9.60
CA ALA A 78 -15.21 -8.82 8.65
C ALA A 78 -16.09 -9.19 7.43
N ALA A 79 -16.14 -10.45 7.03
CA ALA A 79 -17.02 -10.96 5.98
C ALA A 79 -18.46 -11.11 6.49
N VAL A 80 -18.65 -11.63 7.70
CA VAL A 80 -19.95 -11.71 8.40
C VAL A 80 -20.53 -10.32 8.65
N MET A 81 -19.70 -9.35 9.06
CA MET A 81 -20.11 -7.95 9.22
C MET A 81 -20.50 -7.29 7.88
N ARG A 82 -19.93 -7.73 6.74
CA ARG A 82 -20.32 -7.27 5.40
C ARG A 82 -21.53 -8.02 4.82
N GLY A 83 -21.73 -9.27 5.22
CA GLY A 83 -22.85 -10.12 4.84
C GLY A 83 -24.16 -9.78 5.57
N ALA A 84 -24.09 -9.04 6.68
CA ALA A 84 -25.26 -8.52 7.38
C ALA A 84 -26.10 -7.53 6.53
N ASP A 85 -25.53 -6.98 5.44
CA ASP A 85 -26.19 -6.06 4.51
C ASP A 85 -26.61 -6.69 3.16
N SER A 86 -26.42 -7.99 2.92
CA SER A 86 -26.97 -8.59 1.68
C SER A 86 -27.22 -10.10 1.76
N ASN A 87 -28.51 -10.46 1.71
CA ASN A 87 -28.97 -11.81 1.42
C ASN A 87 -28.62 -12.18 -0.03
N SER A 88 -27.60 -13.02 -0.24
CA SER A 88 -27.56 -13.89 -1.42
C SER A 88 -26.68 -15.11 -1.16
N TRP A 89 -27.19 -16.29 -1.50
CA TRP A 89 -26.50 -17.58 -1.36
C TRP A 89 -25.30 -17.74 -2.32
N TRP A 90 -25.10 -16.81 -3.25
CA TRP A 90 -24.00 -16.78 -4.20
C TRP A 90 -22.66 -16.35 -3.58
N THR A 91 -22.68 -15.60 -2.47
CA THR A 91 -21.46 -15.17 -1.76
C THR A 91 -20.72 -16.35 -1.12
N ALA A 92 -21.43 -17.42 -0.75
CA ALA A 92 -20.83 -18.61 -0.13
C ALA A 92 -20.01 -19.47 -1.11
N ILE A 93 -20.29 -19.38 -2.41
CA ILE A 93 -19.64 -20.21 -3.45
C ILE A 93 -18.41 -19.49 -4.03
N ARG A 94 -18.39 -18.15 -4.03
CA ARG A 94 -17.29 -17.34 -4.58
C ARG A 94 -15.95 -17.58 -3.88
N ASP A 95 -15.98 -17.86 -2.58
CA ASP A 95 -14.78 -17.94 -1.76
C ASP A 95 -14.02 -19.28 -1.91
N TRP A 96 -14.54 -20.25 -2.67
CA TRP A 96 -13.89 -21.55 -2.90
C TRP A 96 -12.98 -21.61 -4.14
N VAL A 97 -13.06 -20.64 -5.07
CA VAL A 97 -12.45 -20.77 -6.41
C VAL A 97 -11.21 -19.91 -6.64
N THR A 98 -10.86 -18.96 -5.77
CA THR A 98 -9.73 -18.06 -6.01
C THR A 98 -8.75 -18.00 -4.85
N LEU A 99 -7.88 -19.00 -4.76
CA LEU A 99 -6.61 -18.90 -4.01
C LEU A 99 -5.67 -17.82 -4.59
N VAL A 100 -5.98 -17.26 -5.77
CA VAL A 100 -5.33 -16.05 -6.31
C VAL A 100 -5.73 -14.78 -5.54
N GLY A 101 -6.87 -14.81 -4.83
CA GLY A 101 -7.32 -13.74 -3.93
C GLY A 101 -6.67 -13.74 -2.55
N LEU A 102 -5.79 -14.72 -2.26
CA LEU A 102 -5.00 -14.78 -1.02
C LEU A 102 -3.73 -13.92 -1.06
N ARG A 103 -3.46 -13.18 -2.14
CA ARG A 103 -2.59 -12.01 -2.04
C ARG A 103 -3.35 -10.97 -1.21
N PRO A 104 -2.99 -10.70 0.06
CA PRO A 104 -3.45 -9.47 0.65
C PRO A 104 -2.75 -8.38 -0.15
N ALA A 105 -3.50 -7.52 -0.82
CA ALA A 105 -3.01 -6.15 -0.92
C ALA A 105 -2.66 -5.76 0.52
N LEU A 106 -1.46 -5.22 0.77
CA LEU A 106 -1.01 -4.79 2.10
C LEU A 106 -2.10 -3.99 2.85
N GLY A 107 -3.00 -3.34 2.11
CA GLY A 107 -4.18 -2.68 2.63
C GLY A 107 -5.34 -3.50 3.20
N ALA A 108 -5.41 -4.83 3.05
CA ALA A 108 -6.49 -5.64 3.65
C ALA A 108 -6.25 -5.95 5.15
N MET A 109 -5.01 -5.82 5.63
CA MET A 109 -4.69 -5.78 7.08
C MET A 109 -4.98 -4.40 7.70
N ALA A 110 -5.44 -3.48 6.83
CA ALA A 110 -5.96 -2.13 6.97
C ALA A 110 -7.13 -1.84 7.93
N ALA A 111 -7.66 -2.78 8.72
CA ALA A 111 -9.03 -2.61 9.26
C ALA A 111 -9.19 -2.50 10.79
N SER A 112 -8.18 -2.78 11.64
CA SER A 112 -8.51 -3.03 13.07
C SER A 112 -7.60 -2.48 14.18
N ASP A 113 -6.89 -1.37 14.02
CA ASP A 113 -6.23 -0.73 15.18
C ASP A 113 -6.70 0.72 15.31
N ASP A 114 -7.11 1.10 16.53
CA ASP A 114 -7.45 2.46 16.96
C ASP A 114 -6.21 3.35 16.90
N SER A 115 -5.79 3.69 15.68
CA SER A 115 -4.72 4.65 15.43
C SER A 115 -5.33 6.02 15.22
N ASP A 116 -4.71 7.05 15.80
CA ASP A 116 -5.03 8.45 15.48
C ASP A 116 -5.05 8.63 13.95
N GLU A 117 -6.23 8.99 13.44
CA GLU A 117 -6.41 9.26 12.03
C GLU A 117 -6.03 10.72 11.75
N LEU A 118 -5.13 10.92 10.80
CA LEU A 118 -4.81 12.24 10.28
C LEU A 118 -5.56 12.44 8.97
N HIS A 119 -6.41 13.46 8.93
CA HIS A 119 -7.24 13.78 7.78
C HIS A 119 -6.64 14.94 7.00
N PHE A 120 -6.64 14.84 5.67
CA PHE A 120 -6.11 15.89 4.79
C PHE A 120 -6.91 16.02 3.49
N PRO A 121 -7.02 17.23 2.92
CA PRO A 121 -7.77 17.46 1.69
C PRO A 121 -7.06 16.92 0.45
N ILE A 122 -7.85 16.54 -0.56
CA ILE A 122 -7.37 16.17 -1.90
C ILE A 122 -7.63 17.35 -2.84
N HIS A 123 -6.63 17.73 -3.63
CA HIS A 123 -6.68 18.86 -4.54
C HIS A 123 -6.76 18.41 -6.00
N GLU A 124 -7.33 19.24 -6.86
CA GLU A 124 -7.18 19.13 -8.32
C GLU A 124 -5.81 19.64 -8.78
N GLU A 125 -5.52 19.50 -10.08
CA GLU A 125 -4.26 19.96 -10.67
C GLU A 125 -4.07 21.48 -10.57
N ASP A 126 -5.17 22.24 -10.53
CA ASP A 126 -5.17 23.69 -10.35
C ASP A 126 -5.00 24.13 -8.88
N GLY A 127 -4.88 23.18 -7.95
CA GLY A 127 -4.76 23.42 -6.51
C GLY A 127 -6.09 23.62 -5.77
N THR A 128 -7.24 23.46 -6.44
CA THR A 128 -8.55 23.58 -5.81
C THR A 128 -8.85 22.34 -4.95
N VAL A 129 -9.31 22.53 -3.71
CA VAL A 129 -9.76 21.41 -2.86
C VAL A 129 -11.02 20.79 -3.44
N VAL A 130 -11.01 19.47 -3.64
CA VAL A 130 -12.20 18.73 -4.11
C VAL A 130 -13.11 18.42 -2.94
N ALA A 131 -14.27 19.09 -2.90
CA ALA A 131 -15.25 18.89 -1.86
C ALA A 131 -15.73 17.43 -1.81
N GLY A 132 -15.72 16.84 -0.62
CA GLY A 132 -16.21 15.47 -0.40
C GLY A 132 -15.19 14.37 -0.72
N LEU A 133 -13.96 14.69 -1.12
CA LEU A 133 -12.83 13.76 -1.14
C LEU A 133 -11.92 14.01 0.07
N LEU A 134 -11.39 12.93 0.65
CA LEU A 134 -10.57 13.02 1.85
C LEU A 134 -9.44 11.98 1.81
N GLY A 135 -8.23 12.42 2.12
CA GLY A 135 -7.12 11.53 2.46
C GLY A 135 -7.09 11.26 3.96
N VAL A 136 -6.87 10.01 4.33
CA VAL A 136 -6.74 9.57 5.72
C VAL A 136 -5.42 8.85 5.88
N VAL A 137 -4.54 9.36 6.74
CA VAL A 137 -3.35 8.65 7.19
C VAL A 137 -3.66 7.97 8.51
N GLN A 138 -3.22 6.72 8.62
CA GLN A 138 -3.34 5.91 9.82
C GLN A 138 -1.98 5.30 10.16
N ARG A 139 -1.57 5.39 11.42
CA ARG A 139 -0.36 4.75 11.91
C ARG A 139 -0.68 3.37 12.48
N ARG A 140 -0.08 2.32 11.95
CA ARG A 140 -0.31 0.93 12.35
C ARG A 140 1.01 0.31 12.76
N GLY A 141 1.28 0.30 14.06
CA GLY A 141 2.59 -0.02 14.60
C GLY A 141 3.64 1.00 14.14
N PRO A 142 4.75 0.58 13.50
CA PRO A 142 5.71 1.52 12.92
C PRO A 142 5.21 2.14 11.61
N ALA A 143 4.39 1.43 10.83
CA ALA A 143 4.02 1.82 9.48
C ALA A 143 2.92 2.89 9.40
N TYR A 144 3.04 3.82 8.46
CA TYR A 144 2.00 4.77 8.06
C TYR A 144 1.35 4.32 6.78
N TYR A 145 0.02 4.29 6.78
CA TYR A 145 -0.78 3.98 5.61
C TYR A 145 -1.65 5.16 5.24
N VAL A 146 -1.83 5.40 3.95
CA VAL A 146 -2.80 6.35 3.43
C VAL A 146 -3.96 5.63 2.76
N ARG A 147 -5.18 6.11 3.01
CA ARG A 147 -6.39 5.73 2.28
C ARG A 147 -7.08 6.97 1.76
N LEU A 148 -7.44 6.96 0.49
CA LEU A 148 -8.32 7.98 -0.08
C LEU A 148 -9.76 7.51 0.05
N THR A 149 -10.62 8.38 0.54
CA THR A 149 -12.05 8.11 0.74
C THR A 149 -12.88 9.26 0.22
N THR A 150 -14.18 9.04 0.11
CA THR A 150 -15.14 10.03 -0.35
C THR A 150 -16.38 10.03 0.53
N SER A 151 -17.18 11.08 0.41
CA SER A 151 -18.57 11.07 0.88
C SER A 151 -19.39 10.02 0.14
N HIS A 152 -20.42 9.47 0.79
CA HIS A 152 -21.20 8.35 0.25
C HIS A 152 -21.80 8.63 -1.14
N SER A 153 -22.20 9.87 -1.42
CA SER A 153 -22.76 10.29 -2.72
C SER A 153 -21.75 10.30 -3.87
N LEU A 154 -20.45 10.34 -3.58
CA LEU A 154 -19.38 10.40 -4.58
C LEU A 154 -18.71 9.03 -4.80
N ARG A 155 -19.21 7.98 -4.16
CA ARG A 155 -18.50 6.70 -4.09
C ARG A 155 -18.24 6.10 -5.47
N ASP A 156 -19.28 6.04 -6.28
CA ASP A 156 -19.24 5.42 -7.61
C ASP A 156 -18.48 6.27 -8.63
N GLN A 157 -18.56 7.60 -8.50
CA GLN A 157 -17.86 8.54 -9.40
C GLN A 157 -16.33 8.42 -9.29
N TYR A 158 -15.84 8.13 -8.09
CA TYR A 158 -14.40 8.06 -7.81
C TYR A 158 -13.89 6.64 -7.58
N ALA A 159 -14.75 5.62 -7.75
CA ALA A 159 -14.33 4.22 -7.69
C ALA A 159 -13.28 3.94 -8.78
N GLY A 160 -12.09 3.49 -8.37
CA GLY A 160 -10.98 3.19 -9.28
C GLY A 160 -10.18 4.41 -9.75
N ARG A 161 -10.56 5.64 -9.39
CA ARG A 161 -9.71 6.82 -9.61
C ARG A 161 -8.50 6.77 -8.69
N GLN A 162 -7.47 7.52 -9.07
CA GLN A 162 -6.22 7.60 -8.34
C GLN A 162 -5.89 9.04 -7.94
N ALA A 163 -5.17 9.20 -6.84
CA ALA A 163 -4.50 10.44 -6.51
C ALA A 163 -3.02 10.16 -6.22
N GLU A 164 -2.20 11.16 -6.50
CA GLU A 164 -0.81 11.20 -6.12
C GLU A 164 -0.71 11.82 -4.72
N VAL A 165 -0.24 11.03 -3.77
CA VAL A 165 0.01 11.41 -2.38
C VAL A 165 1.49 11.76 -2.27
N VAL A 166 1.78 12.94 -1.76
CA VAL A 166 3.13 13.46 -1.56
C VAL A 166 3.32 13.72 -0.07
N VAL A 167 4.41 13.19 0.48
CA VAL A 167 4.92 13.54 1.80
C VAL A 167 6.16 14.39 1.61
N ALA A 168 6.16 15.60 2.15
CA ALA A 168 7.28 16.54 2.07
C ALA A 168 7.64 17.06 3.46
N ASP A 169 8.91 17.39 3.64
CA ASP A 169 9.38 18.10 4.82
C ASP A 169 8.91 19.56 4.75
N PRO A 170 8.26 20.10 5.81
CA PRO A 170 7.59 21.40 5.73
C PRO A 170 8.60 22.57 5.80
N GLU A 171 9.77 22.35 6.40
CA GLU A 171 10.82 23.37 6.55
C GLU A 171 11.63 23.49 5.27
N THR A 172 12.03 22.35 4.71
CA THR A 172 12.90 22.30 3.52
C THR A 172 12.13 22.22 2.21
N ARG A 173 10.83 21.91 2.26
CA ARG A 173 9.97 21.58 1.10
C ARG A 173 10.49 20.41 0.26
N LYS A 174 11.43 19.63 0.78
CA LYS A 174 11.95 18.45 0.09
C LYS A 174 10.87 17.37 0.09
N VAL A 175 10.57 16.83 -1.10
CA VAL A 175 9.71 15.65 -1.22
C VAL A 175 10.44 14.46 -0.62
N LEU A 176 9.84 13.85 0.39
CA LEU A 176 10.33 12.63 1.02
C LEU A 176 9.80 11.42 0.27
N ILE A 177 8.50 11.41 -0.05
CA ILE A 177 7.82 10.26 -0.64
C ILE A 177 6.73 10.72 -1.60
N THR A 178 6.62 10.01 -2.72
CA THR A 178 5.49 10.11 -3.63
C THR A 178 4.89 8.73 -3.84
N ARG A 179 3.56 8.62 -3.76
CA ARG A 179 2.81 7.37 -3.95
C ARG A 179 1.54 7.63 -4.74
N LYS A 180 1.21 6.73 -5.67
CA LYS A 180 -0.12 6.71 -6.28
C LYS A 180 -1.03 5.85 -5.41
N ALA A 181 -2.18 6.39 -5.05
CA ALA A 181 -3.18 5.69 -4.27
C ALA A 181 -4.51 5.66 -5.01
N THR A 182 -5.09 4.46 -5.13
CA THR A 182 -6.44 4.29 -5.66
C THR A 182 -7.45 4.51 -4.53
N PHE A 183 -8.59 5.13 -4.83
CA PHE A 183 -9.66 5.30 -3.83
C PHE A 183 -10.06 3.97 -3.17
N TYR A 184 -10.28 4.03 -1.87
CA TYR A 184 -10.64 2.91 -0.97
C TYR A 184 -9.57 1.83 -0.77
N GLN A 185 -8.37 2.02 -1.31
CA GLN A 185 -7.22 1.17 -1.03
C GLN A 185 -6.30 1.84 -0.01
N PHE A 186 -5.69 1.04 0.87
CA PHE A 186 -4.61 1.52 1.71
C PHE A 186 -3.28 1.33 0.98
N VAL A 187 -2.43 2.35 1.05
CA VAL A 187 -1.08 2.36 0.48
C VAL A 187 -0.09 2.68 1.59
N LEU A 188 1.01 1.92 1.65
CA LEU A 188 2.10 2.16 2.59
C LEU A 188 2.86 3.43 2.23
N LEU A 189 2.99 4.34 3.19
CA LEU A 189 3.84 5.53 3.11
C LEU A 189 5.24 5.24 3.65
N GLY A 190 5.39 4.46 4.72
CA GLY A 190 6.70 4.10 5.30
C GLY A 190 6.64 3.88 6.80
N THR A 191 7.75 3.45 7.42
CA THR A 191 7.82 2.98 8.82
C THR A 191 8.49 3.96 9.80
N ASP A 192 9.30 4.90 9.31
CA ASP A 192 10.08 5.81 10.15
C ASP A 192 9.82 7.29 9.83
N LEU A 193 8.57 7.60 9.47
CA LEU A 193 8.15 8.97 9.16
C LEU A 193 7.42 9.58 10.36
N GLN A 194 7.71 10.83 10.67
CA GLN A 194 6.81 11.63 11.50
C GLN A 194 5.88 12.41 10.57
N ILE A 195 4.70 11.87 10.31
CA ILE A 195 3.71 12.49 9.43
C ILE A 195 2.72 13.31 10.25
N ASP A 196 2.56 14.57 9.87
CA ASP A 196 1.50 15.46 10.33
C ASP A 196 0.77 16.06 9.12
N SER A 197 -0.27 16.86 9.37
CA SER A 197 -1.11 17.45 8.30
C SER A 197 -0.38 18.45 7.41
N GLN A 198 0.75 19.01 7.86
CA GLN A 198 1.53 19.97 7.09
C GLN A 198 2.52 19.28 6.15
N LYS A 199 2.82 18.00 6.40
CA LYS A 199 3.76 17.21 5.60
C LYS A 199 3.10 16.47 4.47
N ILE A 200 1.78 16.32 4.44
CA ILE A 200 1.09 15.49 3.45
C ILE A 200 0.13 16.30 2.59
N ALA A 201 0.18 16.03 1.29
CA ALA A 201 -0.78 16.53 0.32
C ALA A 201 -1.18 15.41 -0.63
N ALA A 202 -2.38 15.49 -1.21
CA ALA A 202 -2.75 14.67 -2.35
C ALA A 202 -3.30 15.51 -3.49
N ARG A 203 -2.99 15.08 -4.70
CA ARG A 203 -3.47 15.62 -5.95
C ARG A 203 -4.19 14.54 -6.75
N LEU A 204 -5.43 14.78 -7.13
CA LEU A 204 -6.21 13.88 -7.97
C LEU A 204 -5.54 13.73 -9.34
N LEU A 205 -5.42 12.50 -9.82
CA LEU A 205 -4.89 12.22 -11.16
C LEU A 205 -6.01 12.30 -12.20
N PRO A 206 -5.69 12.70 -13.45
CA PRO A 206 -6.67 12.78 -14.54
C PRO A 206 -7.41 11.46 -14.76
#